data_AF-A0A9D1SG89-F1
#
_entry.id   AF-A0A9D1SG89-F1
#
_cell.length_a   1.000
_cell.length_b   1.000
_cell.length_c   1.000
_cell.angle_alpha   90.00
_cell.angle_beta   90.00
_cell.angle_gamma   90.00
#
_symmetry.space_group_name_H-M   'P 1'
#
loop_
_entity.id
_entity.type
_entity.pdbx_description
1 polymer ?
#
loop_
_entity_poly.entity_id
_entity_poly.type
_entity_poly.pdbx_seq_one_letter_code
_entity_poly.pdbx_strand_id
1 'polypeptide(L)'
;MIERVLSRKNVKPAARITVKALISAGIVLLAALLPQFIHLVSGAEGGAKWLPMYLPVLLGGCLLGWRWGLAVGILSPLVSFGFTSLTGNPMPAAVRLPYMAAELAVFAAVSGLFSAKISENGWMAFPAVLLAQVSGRVCFAALAFVFQGVSPLTFSAAWAQIQAGLPGLFAQAVLVPFIVMGMRLLLIRDEKREEK
;
A
#
# COMPACT_ATOMS: atom_id res chain seq x y z
N MET A 1 0.94 14.26 0.37
CA MET A 1 -0.33 14.96 0.51
C MET A 1 -0.45 15.49 1.92
N ILE A 2 -0.41 14.62 2.93
CA ILE A 2 -0.51 15.00 4.35
C ILE A 2 0.56 16.00 4.75
N GLU A 3 1.83 15.81 4.33
CA GLU A 3 2.90 16.79 4.64
C GLU A 3 2.55 18.20 4.19
N ARG A 4 1.96 18.34 2.99
CA ARG A 4 1.63 19.66 2.45
C ARG A 4 0.47 20.31 3.18
N VAL A 5 -0.56 19.53 3.51
CA VAL A 5 -1.70 20.01 4.32
C VAL A 5 -1.20 20.50 5.69
N LEU A 6 -0.39 19.69 6.38
CA LEU A 6 0.17 20.07 7.68
C LEU A 6 1.13 21.26 7.59
N SER A 7 1.84 21.39 6.46
CA SER A 7 2.70 22.55 6.21
C SER A 7 1.91 23.84 6.03
N ARG A 8 0.81 23.79 5.26
CA ARG A 8 -0.08 24.96 5.05
C ARG A 8 -0.73 25.42 6.35
N LYS A 9 -1.12 24.48 7.21
CA LYS A 9 -1.66 24.77 8.55
C LYS A 9 -0.60 25.21 9.58
N ASN A 10 0.65 25.47 9.17
CA ASN A 10 1.75 25.85 10.06
C ASN A 10 1.95 24.92 11.27
N VAL A 11 1.62 23.63 11.13
CA VAL A 11 1.74 22.65 12.22
C VAL A 11 3.22 22.46 12.57
N LYS A 12 3.54 22.41 13.87
CA LYS A 12 4.91 22.20 14.37
C LYS A 12 5.49 20.87 13.85
N PRO A 13 6.80 20.79 13.50
CA PRO A 13 7.41 19.58 12.94
C PRO A 13 7.17 18.30 13.76
N ALA A 14 7.28 18.39 15.10
CA ALA A 14 7.03 17.26 16.00
C ALA A 14 5.60 16.71 15.85
N ALA A 15 4.59 17.59 15.83
CA ALA A 15 3.21 17.20 15.63
C ALA A 15 2.96 16.58 14.24
N ARG A 16 3.70 17.03 13.20
CA ARG A 16 3.60 16.41 11.86
C ARG A 16 4.07 14.97 11.86
N ILE A 17 5.17 14.69 12.56
CA ILE A 17 5.69 13.33 12.72
C ILE A 17 4.66 12.47 13.44
N THR A 18 4.09 12.96 14.54
CA THR A 18 3.04 12.24 15.29
C THR A 18 1.84 11.90 14.41
N VAL A 19 1.29 12.88 13.67
CA VAL A 19 0.15 12.65 12.77
C VAL A 19 0.46 11.60 11.70
N LYS A 20 1.65 11.69 11.07
CA LYS A 20 2.05 10.70 10.06
C LYS A 20 2.28 9.32 10.65
N ALA A 21 2.83 9.22 11.85
CA ALA A 21 3.03 7.95 12.54
C ALA A 21 1.68 7.29 12.85
N LEU A 22 0.69 8.05 13.33
CA LEU A 22 -0.65 7.54 13.59
C LEU A 22 -1.34 7.07 12.30
N ILE A 23 -1.26 7.86 11.23
CA ILE A 23 -1.82 7.45 9.93
C ILE A 23 -1.12 6.19 9.41
N SER A 24 0.22 6.12 9.53
CA SER A 24 1.00 4.93 9.14
C SER A 24 0.58 3.69 9.92
N ALA A 25 0.41 3.81 11.24
CA ALA A 25 -0.05 2.72 12.10
C ALA A 25 -1.45 2.25 11.71
N GLY A 26 -2.38 3.18 11.45
CA GLY A 26 -3.72 2.86 10.97
C GLY A 26 -3.72 2.14 9.63
N ILE A 27 -2.85 2.55 8.69
CA ILE A 27 -2.70 1.87 7.39
C ILE A 27 -2.14 0.47 7.57
N VAL A 28 -1.08 0.29 8.37
CA VAL A 28 -0.48 -1.02 8.63
C VAL A 28 -1.50 -1.95 9.29
N LEU A 29 -2.29 -1.44 10.24
CA LEU A 29 -3.37 -2.19 10.87
C LEU A 29 -4.43 -2.60 9.84
N LEU A 30 -4.89 -1.67 9.00
CA LEU A 30 -5.85 -1.97 7.94
C LEU A 30 -5.29 -2.99 6.93
N ALA A 31 -4.00 -2.89 6.61
CA ALA A 31 -3.29 -3.79 5.73
C ALA A 31 -3.18 -5.21 6.31
N ALA A 32 -3.11 -5.36 7.64
CA ALA A 32 -3.13 -6.64 8.31
C ALA A 32 -4.55 -7.21 8.46
N LEU A 33 -5.57 -6.38 8.72
CA LEU A 33 -6.94 -6.82 8.98
C LEU A 33 -7.75 -7.12 7.72
N LEU A 34 -7.60 -6.31 6.67
CA LEU A 34 -8.40 -6.45 5.45
C LEU A 34 -8.20 -7.81 4.74
N PRO A 35 -6.98 -8.38 4.66
CA PRO A 35 -6.79 -9.74 4.18
C PRO A 35 -7.52 -10.79 4.99
N GLN A 36 -7.55 -10.66 6.32
CA GLN A 36 -8.26 -11.60 7.18
C GLN A 36 -9.76 -11.59 6.88
N PHE A 37 -10.33 -10.39 6.69
CA PHE A 37 -11.74 -10.27 6.31
C PHE A 37 -12.04 -10.95 4.97
N ILE A 38 -11.20 -10.74 3.95
CA ILE A 38 -11.38 -11.39 2.64
C ILE A 38 -11.21 -12.91 2.73
N HIS A 39 -10.28 -13.41 3.54
CA HIS A 39 -10.13 -14.85 3.76
C HIS A 39 -11.36 -15.46 4.43
N LEU A 40 -11.99 -14.74 5.37
CA LEU A 40 -13.23 -15.20 6.01
C LEU A 40 -14.41 -15.26 5.03
N VAL A 41 -14.52 -14.29 4.11
CA VAL A 41 -15.67 -14.20 3.18
C VAL A 41 -15.48 -15.03 1.91
N SER A 42 -14.25 -15.14 1.41
CA SER A 42 -13.96 -15.68 0.07
C SER A 42 -12.82 -16.70 0.04
N GLY A 43 -12.40 -17.19 1.21
CA GLY A 43 -11.33 -18.17 1.35
C GLY A 43 -9.94 -17.63 1.00
N ALA A 44 -8.93 -18.51 1.08
CA ALA A 44 -7.54 -18.17 0.81
C ALA A 44 -7.30 -17.70 -0.64
N GLU A 45 -8.05 -18.24 -1.61
CA GLU A 45 -7.99 -17.82 -3.01
C GLU A 45 -8.41 -16.36 -3.19
N GLY A 46 -9.36 -15.88 -2.37
CA GLY A 46 -9.77 -14.48 -2.35
C GLY A 46 -8.62 -13.54 -2.03
N GLY A 47 -7.70 -13.93 -1.14
CA GLY A 47 -6.52 -13.14 -0.80
C GLY A 47 -5.57 -12.95 -1.98
N ALA A 48 -5.30 -14.03 -2.72
CA ALA A 48 -4.44 -13.99 -3.90
C ALA A 48 -5.07 -13.21 -5.07
N LYS A 49 -6.40 -13.33 -5.24
CA LYS A 49 -7.16 -12.69 -6.31
C LYS A 49 -7.35 -11.18 -6.12
N TRP A 50 -7.78 -10.78 -4.91
CA TRP A 50 -8.18 -9.39 -4.63
C TRP A 50 -7.07 -8.53 -4.05
N LEU A 51 -5.98 -9.15 -3.57
CA LEU A 51 -4.80 -8.47 -3.03
C LEU A 51 -5.15 -7.42 -1.97
N PRO A 52 -5.99 -7.74 -0.97
CA PRO A 52 -6.57 -6.77 -0.05
C PRO A 52 -5.54 -5.90 0.68
N MET A 53 -4.35 -6.41 0.96
CA MET A 53 -3.27 -5.65 1.61
C MET A 53 -2.73 -4.50 0.74
N TYR A 54 -2.80 -4.60 -0.59
CA TYR A 54 -2.17 -3.65 -1.51
C TYR A 54 -2.93 -2.32 -1.54
N LEU A 55 -4.26 -2.36 -1.37
CA LEU A 55 -5.12 -1.18 -1.31
C LEU A 55 -4.68 -0.21 -0.19
N PRO A 56 -4.64 -0.60 1.10
CA PRO A 56 -4.20 0.30 2.17
C PRO A 56 -2.73 0.72 2.00
N VAL A 57 -1.86 -0.14 1.48
CA VAL A 57 -0.45 0.22 1.22
C VAL A 57 -0.33 1.32 0.15
N LEU A 58 -1.07 1.22 -0.95
CA LEU A 58 -1.12 2.25 -2.00
C LEU A 58 -1.71 3.56 -1.47
N LEU A 59 -2.76 3.49 -0.64
CA LEU A 59 -3.27 4.66 0.07
C LEU A 59 -2.16 5.30 0.92
N GLY A 60 -1.43 4.49 1.70
CA GLY A 60 -0.34 4.98 2.53
C GLY A 60 0.74 5.73 1.77
N GLY A 61 1.18 5.18 0.64
CA GLY A 61 2.08 5.88 -0.27
C GLY A 61 1.51 7.22 -0.72
N CYS A 62 0.32 7.21 -1.34
CA CYS A 62 -0.34 8.41 -1.85
C CYS A 62 -0.52 9.51 -0.79
N LEU A 63 -0.84 9.12 0.46
CA LEU A 63 -1.11 10.06 1.55
C LEU A 63 0.18 10.62 2.17
N LEU A 64 1.09 9.72 2.56
CA LEU A 64 2.23 10.01 3.45
C LEU A 64 3.52 10.37 2.70
N GLY A 65 3.61 10.05 1.41
CA GLY A 65 4.80 10.26 0.58
C GLY A 65 5.79 9.10 0.64
N TRP A 66 6.79 9.10 -0.24
CA TRP A 66 7.63 7.92 -0.49
C TRP A 66 8.38 7.39 0.74
N ARG A 67 8.89 8.27 1.62
CA ARG A 67 9.69 7.86 2.81
C ARG A 67 8.86 7.04 3.79
N TRP A 68 7.70 7.58 4.16
CA TRP A 68 6.75 6.93 5.06
C TRP A 68 6.03 5.78 4.37
N GLY A 69 5.70 5.94 3.09
CA GLY A 69 5.13 4.89 2.25
C GLY A 69 6.02 3.65 2.20
N LEU A 70 7.32 3.80 1.99
CA LEU A 70 8.28 2.68 1.99
C LEU A 70 8.24 1.94 3.33
N ALA A 71 8.28 2.65 4.46
CA ALA A 71 8.18 2.04 5.78
C ALA A 71 6.85 1.29 5.96
N VAL A 72 5.73 1.89 5.57
CA VAL A 72 4.40 1.26 5.61
C VAL A 72 4.35 0.01 4.72
N GLY A 73 4.91 0.07 3.51
CA GLY A 73 4.93 -1.05 2.56
C GLY A 73 5.73 -2.26 3.09
N ILE A 74 6.85 -2.01 3.78
CA ILE A 74 7.63 -3.08 4.43
C ILE A 74 6.92 -3.60 5.68
N LEU A 75 6.46 -2.70 6.55
CA LEU A 75 5.89 -3.08 7.84
C LEU A 75 4.54 -3.78 7.71
N SER A 76 3.73 -3.48 6.69
CA SER A 76 2.40 -4.08 6.50
C SER A 76 2.42 -5.61 6.45
N PRO A 77 3.18 -6.26 5.54
CA PRO A 77 3.25 -7.72 5.51
C PRO A 77 3.99 -8.31 6.72
N LEU A 78 4.96 -7.61 7.32
CA LEU A 78 5.68 -8.08 8.51
C LEU A 78 4.78 -8.12 9.75
N VAL A 79 3.98 -7.07 9.96
CA VAL A 79 3.03 -7.01 11.06
C VAL A 79 1.91 -8.02 10.86
N SER A 80 1.39 -8.15 9.63
CA SER A 80 0.41 -9.19 9.30
C SER A 80 0.97 -10.59 9.59
N PHE A 81 2.20 -10.88 9.16
CA PHE A 81 2.87 -12.14 9.42
C PHE A 81 3.02 -12.40 10.92
N GLY A 82 3.58 -11.44 11.66
CA GLY A 82 3.77 -11.55 13.11
C GLY A 82 2.46 -11.82 13.84
N PHE A 83 1.41 -11.05 13.54
CA PHE A 83 0.09 -11.21 14.16
C PHE A 83 -0.53 -12.57 13.88
N THR A 84 -0.53 -13.00 12.61
CA THR A 84 -1.14 -14.28 12.19
C THR A 84 -0.31 -15.51 12.58
N SER A 85 0.99 -15.33 12.83
CA SER A 85 1.85 -16.39 13.38
C SER A 85 1.43 -16.76 14.80
N LEU A 86 0.99 -15.78 15.59
CA LEU A 86 0.48 -16.01 16.95
C LEU A 86 -0.80 -16.87 16.94
N THR A 87 -1.58 -16.80 15.87
CA THR A 87 -2.80 -17.60 15.68
C THR A 87 -2.54 -18.94 14.98
N GLY A 88 -1.28 -19.31 14.75
CA GLY A 88 -0.87 -20.61 14.18
C GLY A 88 -1.02 -20.73 12.65
N ASN A 89 -1.41 -19.66 11.95
CA ASN A 89 -1.57 -19.65 10.49
C ASN A 89 -0.85 -18.43 9.89
N PRO A 90 0.49 -18.44 9.79
CA PRO A 90 1.27 -17.30 9.35
C PRO A 90 0.94 -16.89 7.90
N MET A 91 0.47 -15.65 7.73
CA MET A 91 0.09 -15.06 6.45
C MET A 91 0.72 -13.66 6.29
N PRO A 92 1.46 -13.39 5.20
CA PRO A 92 1.72 -14.26 4.04
C PRO A 92 2.65 -15.44 4.37
N ALA A 93 2.70 -16.46 3.52
CA ALA A 93 3.62 -17.60 3.72
C ALA A 93 5.07 -17.11 3.87
N ALA A 94 5.84 -17.73 4.79
CA ALA A 94 7.20 -17.27 5.13
C ALA A 94 8.14 -17.16 3.92
N VAL A 95 8.00 -18.07 2.94
CA VAL A 95 8.72 -18.04 1.67
C VAL A 95 8.40 -16.79 0.85
N ARG A 96 7.12 -16.37 0.82
CA ARG A 96 6.65 -15.21 0.04
C ARG A 96 6.90 -13.88 0.74
N LEU A 97 7.00 -13.88 2.06
CA LEU A 97 7.14 -12.69 2.89
C LEU A 97 8.22 -11.69 2.40
N PRO A 98 9.48 -12.09 2.14
CA PRO A 98 10.50 -11.13 1.69
C PRO A 98 10.19 -10.52 0.33
N TYR A 99 9.66 -11.31 -0.61
CA TYR A 99 9.25 -10.84 -1.93
C TYR A 99 8.09 -9.85 -1.84
N MET A 100 7.11 -10.16 -0.98
CA MET A 100 5.94 -9.31 -0.78
C MET A 100 6.32 -8.00 -0.06
N ALA A 101 7.23 -8.04 0.90
CA ALA A 101 7.74 -6.84 1.56
C ALA A 101 8.45 -5.91 0.57
N ALA A 102 9.31 -6.46 -0.31
CA ALA A 102 9.97 -5.69 -1.35
C ALA A 102 8.96 -5.14 -2.39
N GLU A 103 8.03 -5.98 -2.85
CA GLU A 103 6.96 -5.57 -3.77
C GLU A 103 6.15 -4.41 -3.20
N LEU A 104 5.61 -4.56 -1.99
CA LEU A 104 4.78 -3.55 -1.35
C LEU A 104 5.55 -2.26 -1.00
N ALA A 105 6.84 -2.37 -0.68
CA ALA A 105 7.72 -1.22 -0.54
C ALA A 105 7.80 -0.42 -1.84
N VAL A 106 7.95 -1.08 -2.99
CA VAL A 106 7.96 -0.43 -4.31
C VAL A 106 6.60 0.19 -4.62
N PHE A 107 5.48 -0.52 -4.39
CA PHE A 107 4.14 0.02 -4.57
C PHE A 107 3.95 1.34 -3.80
N ALA A 108 4.29 1.34 -2.51
CA ALA A 108 4.10 2.50 -1.64
C ALA A 108 5.10 3.63 -1.93
N ALA A 109 6.35 3.30 -2.28
CA ALA A 109 7.36 4.30 -2.63
C ALA A 109 6.97 5.02 -3.93
N VAL A 110 6.64 4.27 -4.99
CA VAL A 110 6.29 4.84 -6.31
C VAL A 110 5.03 5.68 -6.21
N SER A 111 3.95 5.15 -5.61
CA SER A 111 2.73 5.95 -5.39
C SER A 111 2.99 7.17 -4.50
N GLY A 112 3.89 7.05 -3.52
CA GLY A 112 4.31 8.13 -2.64
C GLY A 112 5.14 9.23 -3.29
N LEU A 113 5.83 8.97 -4.41
CA LEU A 113 6.50 10.02 -5.19
C LEU A 113 5.49 11.02 -5.78
N PHE A 114 4.27 10.55 -6.07
CA PHE A 114 3.18 11.39 -6.57
C PHE A 114 2.42 12.09 -5.46
N SER A 115 2.68 11.78 -4.20
CA SER A 115 1.93 12.32 -3.04
C SER A 115 1.88 13.85 -2.99
N ALA A 116 2.93 14.52 -3.49
CA ALA A 116 2.96 15.98 -3.64
C ALA A 116 2.03 16.42 -4.78
N LYS A 117 2.20 15.86 -5.98
CA LYS A 117 1.38 16.17 -7.16
C LYS A 117 -0.12 15.89 -6.94
N ILE A 118 -0.45 14.83 -6.21
CA ILE A 118 -1.82 14.49 -5.79
C ILE A 118 -2.46 15.63 -4.98
N SER A 119 -1.70 16.25 -4.07
CA SER A 119 -2.25 17.37 -3.27
C SER A 119 -2.61 18.57 -4.13
N GLU A 120 -1.86 18.85 -5.20
CA GLU A 120 -2.16 19.91 -6.17
C GLU A 120 -3.33 19.50 -7.08
N ASN A 121 -3.26 18.31 -7.68
CA ASN A 121 -4.25 17.79 -8.59
C ASN A 121 -4.59 16.33 -8.22
N GLY A 122 -5.81 16.11 -7.71
CA GLY A 122 -6.27 14.79 -7.26
C GLY A 122 -6.22 13.71 -8.35
N TRP A 123 -6.36 14.09 -9.63
CA TRP A 123 -6.27 13.17 -10.76
C TRP A 123 -4.91 12.49 -10.90
N MET A 124 -3.85 13.05 -10.31
CA MET A 124 -2.52 12.44 -10.28
C MET A 124 -2.49 11.13 -9.49
N ALA A 125 -3.55 10.77 -8.77
CA ALA A 125 -3.66 9.48 -8.09
C ALA A 125 -3.76 8.30 -9.08
N PHE A 126 -4.37 8.48 -10.26
CA PHE A 126 -4.43 7.43 -11.28
C PHE A 126 -3.04 7.01 -11.79
N PRO A 127 -2.20 7.92 -12.34
CA PRO A 127 -0.86 7.53 -12.78
C PRO A 127 0.01 7.07 -11.60
N ALA A 128 -0.19 7.59 -10.38
CA ALA A 128 0.52 7.13 -9.19
C ALA A 128 0.26 5.65 -8.91
N VAL A 129 -1.01 5.23 -8.93
CA VAL A 129 -1.42 3.84 -8.65
C VAL A 129 -1.01 2.93 -9.79
N LEU A 130 -1.25 3.30 -11.05
CA LEU A 130 -0.89 2.47 -12.20
C LEU A 130 0.62 2.21 -12.29
N LEU A 131 1.44 3.25 -12.12
CA LEU A 131 2.90 3.10 -12.11
C LEU A 131 3.37 2.27 -10.92
N ALA A 132 2.79 2.47 -9.73
CA ALA A 132 3.11 1.66 -8.56
C ALA A 132 2.80 0.16 -8.78
N GLN A 133 1.64 -0.13 -9.39
CA GLN A 133 1.25 -1.50 -9.72
C GLN A 133 2.22 -2.16 -10.69
N VAL A 134 2.56 -1.48 -11.79
CA VAL A 134 3.52 -2.00 -12.77
C VAL A 134 4.90 -2.20 -12.13
N SER A 135 5.44 -1.16 -11.49
CA SER A 135 6.79 -1.22 -10.90
C SER A 135 6.91 -2.30 -9.82
N GLY A 136 5.91 -2.44 -8.96
CA GLY A 136 5.97 -3.47 -7.93
C GLY A 136 5.82 -4.88 -8.48
N ARG A 137 4.97 -5.09 -9.49
CA ARG A 137 4.85 -6.39 -10.18
C ARG A 137 6.12 -6.78 -10.90
N VAL A 138 6.78 -5.82 -11.55
CA VAL A 138 8.11 -6.02 -12.14
C VAL A 138 9.13 -6.37 -11.07
N CYS A 139 9.14 -5.68 -9.93
CA CYS A 139 10.02 -5.99 -8.80
C CYS A 139 9.80 -7.41 -8.27
N PHE A 140 8.54 -7.82 -8.07
CA PHE A 140 8.19 -9.16 -7.62
C PHE A 140 8.68 -10.24 -8.60
N ALA A 141 8.41 -10.07 -9.90
CA ALA A 141 8.84 -10.97 -10.94
C ALA A 141 10.38 -11.05 -11.05
N ALA A 142 11.06 -9.90 -10.98
CA ALA A 142 12.52 -9.82 -11.04
C ALA A 142 13.18 -10.53 -9.86
N LEU A 143 12.66 -10.33 -8.63
CA LEU A 143 13.17 -11.03 -7.45
C LEU A 143 12.96 -12.55 -7.58
N ALA A 144 11.77 -12.99 -7.99
CA ALA A 144 11.52 -14.42 -8.21
C ALA A 144 12.45 -15.00 -9.28
N PHE A 145 12.74 -14.26 -10.36
CA PHE A 145 13.68 -14.69 -11.39
C PHE A 145 15.12 -14.78 -10.88
N VAL A 146 15.59 -13.81 -10.11
CA VAL A 146 16.96 -13.78 -9.58
C VAL A 146 17.17 -14.89 -8.53
N PHE A 147 16.17 -15.14 -7.68
CA PHE A 147 16.30 -16.04 -6.53
C PHE A 147 15.72 -17.45 -6.74
N GLN A 148 15.17 -17.78 -7.92
CA GLN A 148 14.59 -19.11 -8.21
C GLN A 148 15.56 -20.28 -8.01
N GLY A 149 16.89 -20.05 -8.03
CA GLY A 149 17.89 -21.09 -7.77
C GLY A 149 18.09 -21.43 -6.28
N VAL A 150 17.65 -20.57 -5.37
CA VAL A 150 17.84 -20.72 -3.91
C VAL A 150 16.53 -20.64 -3.12
N SER A 151 15.44 -20.21 -3.77
CA SER A 151 14.12 -20.05 -3.17
C SER A 151 13.10 -20.94 -3.89
N PRO A 152 12.16 -21.56 -3.16
CA PRO A 152 11.13 -22.38 -3.78
C PRO A 152 10.10 -21.57 -4.60
N LEU A 153 10.13 -20.23 -4.52
CA LEU A 153 9.33 -19.36 -5.37
C LEU A 153 10.00 -19.18 -6.74
N THR A 154 9.56 -19.94 -7.74
CA THR A 154 10.07 -19.84 -9.11
C THR A 154 9.47 -18.64 -9.85
N PHE A 155 10.12 -18.22 -10.95
CA PHE A 155 9.57 -17.20 -11.84
C PHE A 155 8.19 -17.59 -12.41
N SER A 156 8.00 -18.87 -12.78
CA SER A 156 6.71 -19.37 -13.28
C SER A 156 5.61 -19.30 -12.23
N ALA A 157 5.91 -19.64 -10.97
CA ALA A 157 4.97 -19.52 -9.86
C ALA A 157 4.64 -18.05 -9.57
N ALA A 158 5.63 -17.16 -9.60
CA ALA A 158 5.42 -15.73 -9.46
C ALA A 158 4.54 -15.17 -10.59
N TRP A 159 4.78 -15.60 -11.84
CA TRP A 159 3.97 -15.21 -12.99
C TRP A 159 2.50 -15.62 -12.84
N ALA A 160 2.25 -16.86 -12.41
CA ALA A 160 0.89 -17.33 -12.12
C ALA A 160 0.20 -16.50 -11.02
N GLN A 161 0.94 -16.10 -9.97
CA GLN A 161 0.42 -15.24 -8.91
C GLN A 161 0.12 -13.81 -9.40
N ILE A 162 0.91 -13.28 -10.34
CA ILE A 162 0.64 -11.99 -10.98
C ILE A 162 -0.67 -12.06 -11.77
N GLN A 163 -0.85 -13.10 -12.58
CA GLN A 163 -2.07 -13.31 -13.36
C GLN A 163 -3.30 -13.45 -12.47
N ALA A 164 -3.21 -14.25 -11.40
CA ALA A 164 -4.29 -14.43 -10.44
C ALA A 164 -4.71 -13.11 -9.77
N GLY A 165 -3.75 -12.21 -9.53
CA GLY A 165 -3.97 -10.91 -8.89
C GLY A 165 -4.48 -9.80 -9.81
N LEU A 166 -4.58 -10.00 -11.13
CA LEU A 166 -5.02 -8.97 -12.08
C LEU A 166 -6.40 -8.37 -11.75
N PRO A 167 -7.42 -9.16 -11.36
CA PRO A 167 -8.73 -8.60 -10.99
C PRO A 167 -8.64 -7.64 -9.81
N GLY A 168 -7.85 -7.98 -8.78
CA GLY A 168 -7.59 -7.13 -7.63
C GLY A 168 -6.86 -5.84 -8.02
N LEU A 169 -5.83 -5.93 -8.87
CA LEU A 169 -5.13 -4.74 -9.35
C LEU A 169 -6.06 -3.81 -10.15
N PHE A 170 -6.90 -4.36 -11.02
CA PHE A 170 -7.86 -3.57 -11.79
C PHE A 170 -8.85 -2.86 -10.85
N ALA A 171 -9.42 -3.56 -9.87
CA ALA A 171 -10.31 -2.97 -8.88
C ALA A 171 -9.62 -1.83 -8.10
N GLN A 172 -8.37 -2.05 -7.68
CA GLN A 172 -7.59 -1.05 -6.95
C GLN A 172 -7.19 0.15 -7.81
N ALA A 173 -6.93 -0.05 -9.10
CA ALA A 173 -6.62 1.02 -10.05
C ALA A 173 -7.77 2.03 -10.21
N VAL A 174 -8.99 1.62 -9.90
CA VAL A 174 -10.17 2.48 -9.86
C VAL A 174 -10.41 2.99 -8.44
N LEU A 175 -10.50 2.07 -7.47
CA LEU A 175 -10.95 2.39 -6.11
C LEU A 175 -9.96 3.29 -5.35
N VAL A 176 -8.65 3.01 -5.44
CA VAL A 176 -7.63 3.76 -4.69
C VAL A 176 -7.59 5.23 -5.12
N PRO A 177 -7.52 5.57 -6.43
CA PRO A 177 -7.54 6.98 -6.85
C PRO A 177 -8.77 7.74 -6.35
N PHE A 178 -9.97 7.14 -6.42
CA PHE A 178 -11.18 7.79 -5.95
C PHE A 178 -11.17 8.05 -4.43
N ILE A 179 -10.70 7.09 -3.63
CA ILE A 179 -10.55 7.28 -2.18
C ILE A 179 -9.57 8.43 -1.90
N VAL A 180 -8.41 8.44 -2.56
CA VAL A 180 -7.39 9.48 -2.39
C VAL A 180 -7.92 10.86 -2.79
N MET A 181 -8.67 10.95 -3.89
CA MET A 181 -9.34 12.18 -4.32
C MET A 181 -10.37 12.64 -3.30
N GLY A 182 -11.19 11.73 -2.77
CA GLY A 182 -12.16 12.02 -1.71
C GLY A 182 -11.48 12.57 -0.45
N MET A 183 -10.40 11.92 0.00
CA MET A 183 -9.60 12.40 1.14
C MET A 183 -9.00 13.77 0.88
N ARG A 184 -8.46 14.02 -0.32
CA ARG A 184 -7.96 15.34 -0.71
C ARG A 184 -9.04 16.41 -0.61
N LEU A 185 -10.24 16.12 -1.12
CA LEU A 185 -11.36 17.06 -1.08
C LEU A 185 -11.78 17.40 0.36
N LEU A 186 -11.80 16.42 1.26
CA LEU A 186 -12.08 16.65 2.68
C LEU A 186 -11.02 17.55 3.32
N LEU A 187 -9.73 17.26 3.09
CA LEU A 187 -8.65 18.06 3.67
C LEU A 187 -8.62 19.51 3.17
N ILE A 188 -8.95 19.75 1.90
CA ILE A 188 -9.03 21.11 1.34
C ILE A 188 -10.27 21.86 1.84
N ARG A 189 -11.40 21.16 2.06
CA ARG A 189 -12.61 21.78 2.62
C ARG A 189 -12.39 22.26 4.05
N ASP A 190 -11.64 21.50 4.85
CA ASP A 190 -11.32 21.89 6.22
C ASP A 190 -10.41 23.13 6.26
N GLU A 191 -9.47 23.29 5.31
CA GLU A 191 -8.66 24.51 5.19
C GLU A 191 -9.56 25.76 5.01
N LYS A 192 -10.52 25.71 4.08
CA LYS A 192 -11.44 26.84 3.82
C LYS A 192 -12.38 27.18 4.98
N ARG A 193 -12.63 26.23 5.89
CA ARG A 193 -13.50 26.44 7.05
C ARG A 193 -12.75 27.08 8.21
N GLU A 194 -11.46 26.80 8.36
CA GLU A 194 -10.60 27.44 9.36
C GLU A 194 -10.22 28.89 9.02
N GLU A 195 -10.34 29.28 7.74
CA GLU A 195 -10.08 30.65 7.26
C GLU A 195 -11.29 31.61 7.41
N LYS A 196 -12.47 31.11 7.77
CA LYS A 196 -13.70 31.91 7.96
C LYS A 196 -14.01 32.10 9.44
#